data_AF-A0A2S7T5M2-F1
#
_entry.id   AF-A0A2S7T5M2-F1
#
_cell.length_a   1.000
_cell.length_b   1.000
_cell.length_c   1.000
_cell.angle_alpha   90.00
_cell.angle_beta   90.00
_cell.angle_gamma   90.00
#
_symmetry.space_group_name_H-M   'P 1'
#
loop_
_entity.id
_entity.type
_entity.pdbx_description
1 polymer ?
#
loop_
_entity_poly.entity_id
_entity_poly.type
_entity_poly.pdbx_seq_one_letter_code
_entity_poly.pdbx_strand_id
1 'polypeptide(L)'
;MLNPVNVRRALDKVRPSDSTNSLNVEAFVQSIWNSEEEEKSRIKNAFQKKSESIENTFDLDLLETERIYSLETIKNVCTDYRLRFLDVRYFKPEIPEEAVQEIRFLEKQHGTELQGLKIMAPSKLFRLEDKDDPLLFAPIGNGYYYLIHQWGNDLHPLRKLMVWPMKGMIELALTLCVLSLALTYLVPDGLFSKNSSSAEFWLVFFFVFKCVVAIALYYGFARSKNFNPFIWNSKYFNA
;
A
#
# COMPACT_ATOMS: atom_id res chain seq x y z
N MET A 1 -30.93 2.45 46.41
CA MET A 1 -30.33 2.10 45.11
C MET A 1 -31.09 2.86 44.03
N LEU A 2 -30.43 3.84 43.39
CA LEU A 2 -31.05 4.68 42.35
C LEU A 2 -31.09 3.90 41.03
N ASN A 3 -32.30 3.72 40.49
CA ASN A 3 -32.49 3.09 39.18
C ASN A 3 -32.07 4.07 38.08
N PRO A 4 -31.36 3.64 37.02
CA PRO A 4 -31.01 4.53 35.92
C PRO A 4 -32.28 5.00 35.20
N VAL A 5 -32.41 6.32 35.08
CA VAL A 5 -33.52 6.96 34.36
C VAL A 5 -33.33 6.66 32.87
N ASN A 6 -34.21 5.82 32.32
CA ASN A 6 -34.22 5.48 30.91
C ASN A 6 -34.80 6.67 30.13
N VAL A 7 -33.92 7.54 29.63
CA VAL A 7 -34.22 8.82 28.95
C VAL A 7 -35.24 8.65 27.81
N ARG A 8 -35.27 7.47 27.19
CA ARG A 8 -36.22 7.08 26.14
C ARG A 8 -37.68 7.13 26.62
N ARG A 9 -37.94 6.68 27.85
CA ARG A 9 -39.30 6.71 28.47
C ARG A 9 -39.76 8.11 28.85
N ALA A 10 -38.84 9.05 29.07
CA ALA A 10 -39.16 10.45 29.33
C ALA A 10 -39.50 11.19 28.02
N LEU A 11 -38.77 10.89 26.94
CA LEU A 11 -39.04 11.40 25.59
C LEU A 11 -40.41 10.94 25.05
N ASP A 12 -40.76 9.67 25.25
CA ASP A 12 -42.05 9.12 24.79
C ASP A 12 -43.27 9.72 25.52
N LYS A 13 -43.08 10.26 26.74
CA LYS A 13 -44.15 10.92 27.51
C LYS A 13 -44.39 12.38 27.11
N VAL A 14 -43.40 13.04 26.50
CA VAL A 14 -43.48 14.45 26.10
C VAL A 14 -43.94 14.60 24.64
N ARG A 15 -43.98 13.50 23.86
CA ARG A 15 -44.43 13.51 22.47
C ARG A 15 -45.95 13.74 22.38
N PRO A 16 -46.44 14.90 21.90
CA PRO A 16 -47.85 15.08 21.60
C PRO A 16 -48.22 14.19 20.41
N SER A 17 -49.49 13.80 20.30
CA SER A 17 -49.98 12.95 19.20
C SER A 17 -50.09 13.75 17.89
N ASP A 18 -48.97 14.23 17.35
CA ASP A 18 -48.92 14.78 15.99
C ASP A 18 -48.83 13.63 14.99
N SER A 19 -49.99 13.03 14.72
CA SER A 19 -50.22 12.00 13.71
C SER A 19 -50.36 12.58 12.29
N THR A 20 -49.62 13.64 11.95
CA THR A 20 -49.82 14.36 10.67
C THR A 20 -48.54 14.81 9.96
N ASN A 21 -47.39 14.20 10.25
CA ASN A 21 -46.19 14.41 9.42
C ASN A 21 -45.28 13.17 9.25
N SER A 22 -45.80 11.97 9.51
CA SER A 22 -45.08 10.71 9.29
C SER A 22 -44.86 10.36 7.81
N LEU A 23 -45.45 11.11 6.88
CA LEU A 23 -45.40 10.84 5.44
C LEU A 23 -44.04 11.13 4.78
N ASN A 24 -43.11 11.80 5.46
CA ASN A 24 -41.85 12.18 4.83
C ASN A 24 -40.60 11.69 5.54
N VAL A 25 -40.66 11.17 6.77
CA VAL A 25 -39.42 10.75 7.45
C VAL A 25 -38.90 9.43 6.86
N GLU A 26 -39.76 8.44 6.67
CA GLU A 26 -39.37 7.17 6.05
C GLU A 26 -38.96 7.37 4.58
N ALA A 27 -39.72 8.15 3.82
CA ALA A 27 -39.38 8.49 2.43
C ALA A 27 -38.06 9.29 2.33
N PHE A 28 -37.82 10.23 3.26
CA PHE A 28 -36.57 11.00 3.31
C PHE A 28 -35.39 10.13 3.72
N VAL A 29 -35.54 9.28 4.74
CA VAL A 29 -34.52 8.30 5.13
C VAL A 29 -34.21 7.36 3.97
N GLN A 30 -35.24 6.82 3.29
CA GLN A 30 -35.06 5.97 2.13
C GLN A 30 -34.35 6.71 0.98
N SER A 31 -34.66 8.00 0.77
CA SER A 31 -33.99 8.82 -0.26
C SER A 31 -32.51 9.05 0.05
N ILE A 32 -32.15 9.26 1.33
CA ILE A 32 -30.75 9.35 1.76
C ILE A 32 -30.04 8.03 1.50
N TRP A 33 -30.64 6.91 1.91
CA TRP A 33 -30.05 5.57 1.75
C TRP A 33 -29.86 5.21 0.27
N ASN A 34 -30.87 5.48 -0.57
CA ASN A 34 -30.76 5.26 -2.02
C ASN A 34 -29.68 6.14 -2.65
N SER A 35 -29.60 7.43 -2.26
CA SER A 35 -28.54 8.32 -2.75
C SER A 35 -27.14 7.85 -2.32
N GLU A 36 -27.01 7.30 -1.11
CA GLU A 36 -25.76 6.70 -0.64
C GLU A 36 -25.42 5.41 -1.38
N GLU A 37 -26.39 4.56 -1.68
CA GLU A 37 -26.17 3.33 -2.48
C GLU A 37 -25.78 3.67 -3.92
N GLU A 38 -26.42 4.66 -4.54
CA GLU A 38 -26.08 5.18 -5.87
C GLU A 38 -24.65 5.74 -5.90
N GLU A 39 -24.27 6.58 -4.93
CA GLU A 39 -22.89 7.08 -4.81
C GLU A 39 -21.88 5.95 -4.59
N LYS A 40 -22.20 4.97 -3.73
CA LYS A 40 -21.34 3.79 -3.49
C LYS A 40 -21.14 2.98 -4.77
N SER A 41 -22.23 2.76 -5.51
CA SER A 41 -22.20 2.03 -6.78
C SER A 41 -21.39 2.80 -7.84
N ARG A 42 -21.50 4.13 -7.90
CA ARG A 42 -20.73 5.00 -8.79
C ARG A 42 -19.24 4.91 -8.50
N ILE A 43 -18.84 5.04 -7.23
CA ILE A 43 -17.44 4.90 -6.81
C ILE A 43 -16.91 3.50 -7.15
N LYS A 44 -17.71 2.46 -6.91
CA LYS A 44 -17.38 1.08 -7.31
C LYS A 44 -17.20 0.92 -8.82
N ASN A 45 -18.00 1.62 -9.62
CA ASN A 45 -17.87 1.65 -11.08
C ASN A 45 -16.66 2.48 -11.54
N ALA A 46 -16.32 3.56 -10.84
CA ALA A 46 -15.10 4.34 -11.09
C ALA A 46 -13.85 3.49 -10.85
N PHE A 47 -13.90 2.60 -9.85
CA PHE A 47 -12.88 1.55 -9.65
C PHE A 47 -12.83 0.50 -10.76
N GLN A 48 -13.68 0.52 -11.79
CA GLN A 48 -13.67 -0.45 -12.90
C GLN A 48 -13.40 0.20 -14.28
N LYS A 49 -13.58 1.51 -14.44
CA LYS A 49 -13.53 2.23 -15.72
C LYS A 49 -12.13 2.71 -16.13
N LYS A 50 -11.69 2.50 -17.39
CA LYS A 50 -10.30 2.74 -17.90
C LYS A 50 -9.83 4.16 -17.62
N SER A 51 -8.71 4.27 -16.91
CA SER A 51 -7.94 5.48 -16.71
C SER A 51 -7.26 5.75 -18.03
N GLU A 52 -7.96 6.45 -18.90
CA GLU A 52 -7.29 7.36 -19.82
C GLU A 52 -6.70 8.50 -18.97
N SER A 53 -5.83 9.34 -19.53
CA SER A 53 -5.19 10.46 -18.83
C SER A 53 -6.24 11.46 -18.34
N ILE A 54 -6.85 11.16 -17.21
CA ILE A 54 -7.92 11.94 -16.61
C ILE A 54 -7.27 12.79 -15.52
N GLU A 55 -7.23 14.10 -15.78
CA GLU A 55 -6.88 15.09 -14.79
C GLU A 55 -8.15 15.43 -14.03
N ASN A 56 -8.17 15.14 -12.72
CA ASN A 56 -9.28 15.57 -11.89
C ASN A 56 -9.11 17.06 -11.61
N THR A 57 -10.18 17.84 -11.81
CA THR A 57 -10.19 19.25 -11.45
C THR A 57 -10.28 19.38 -9.93
N PHE A 58 -9.15 19.62 -9.28
CA PHE A 58 -9.09 19.91 -7.86
C PHE A 58 -9.00 21.42 -7.62
N ASP A 59 -9.67 21.88 -6.57
CA ASP A 59 -9.43 23.21 -6.03
C ASP A 59 -8.13 23.21 -5.22
N LEU A 60 -7.11 23.92 -5.72
CA LEU A 60 -5.76 23.92 -5.16
C LEU A 60 -5.72 24.57 -3.77
N ASP A 61 -6.63 25.50 -3.48
CA ASP A 61 -6.65 26.21 -2.19
C ASP A 61 -7.14 25.31 -1.04
N LEU A 62 -7.85 24.23 -1.38
CA LEU A 62 -8.38 23.25 -0.43
C LEU A 62 -7.44 22.03 -0.26
N LEU A 63 -6.38 21.92 -1.07
CA LEU A 63 -5.46 20.79 -1.00
C LEU A 63 -4.38 20.97 0.08
N GLU A 64 -4.25 19.95 0.93
CA GLU A 64 -3.13 19.85 1.87
C GLU A 64 -1.82 19.53 1.14
N THR A 65 -0.86 20.45 1.18
CA THR A 65 0.44 20.30 0.49
C THR A 65 1.23 19.06 0.94
N GLU A 66 1.09 18.66 2.20
CA GLU A 66 1.78 17.49 2.77
C GLU A 66 1.34 16.15 2.15
N ARG A 67 0.15 16.11 1.53
CA ARG A 67 -0.40 14.91 0.90
C ARG A 67 -0.15 14.86 -0.61
N ILE A 68 0.56 15.84 -1.16
CA ILE A 68 0.89 15.91 -2.58
C ILE A 68 2.27 15.26 -2.82
N TYR A 69 2.29 14.26 -3.68
CA TYR A 69 3.49 13.53 -4.04
C TYR A 69 3.71 13.53 -5.55
N SER A 70 4.96 13.75 -5.97
CA SER A 70 5.34 13.55 -7.37
C SER A 70 5.44 12.06 -7.70
N LEU A 71 5.25 11.72 -8.97
CA LEU A 71 5.45 10.36 -9.46
C LEU A 71 6.87 9.83 -9.16
N GLU A 72 7.88 10.69 -9.17
CA GLU A 72 9.26 10.34 -8.85
C GLU A 72 9.42 9.95 -7.37
N THR A 73 8.81 10.71 -6.46
CA THR A 73 8.79 10.39 -5.04
C THR A 73 8.09 9.05 -4.79
N ILE A 74 6.94 8.84 -5.41
CA ILE A 74 6.19 7.57 -5.32
C ILE A 74 7.04 6.40 -5.85
N LYS A 75 7.70 6.60 -7.00
CA LYS A 75 8.59 5.59 -7.59
C LYS A 75 9.72 5.23 -6.62
N ASN A 76 10.39 6.22 -6.03
CA ASN A 76 11.48 6.00 -5.10
C ASN A 76 11.02 5.18 -3.87
N VAL A 77 9.89 5.56 -3.26
CA VAL A 77 9.28 4.83 -2.14
C VAL A 77 8.93 3.40 -2.56
N CYS A 78 8.31 3.22 -3.73
CA CYS A 78 7.99 1.90 -4.26
C CYS A 78 9.23 1.03 -4.44
N THR A 79 10.34 1.60 -4.92
CA THR A 79 11.59 0.86 -5.10
C THR A 79 12.28 0.51 -3.78
N ASP A 80 12.19 1.40 -2.78
CA ASP A 80 12.81 1.23 -1.47
C ASP A 80 12.13 0.15 -0.63
N TYR A 81 10.80 0.10 -0.68
CA TYR A 81 9.99 -0.83 0.12
C TYR A 81 9.44 -2.02 -0.68
N ARG A 82 9.78 -2.10 -1.97
CA ARG A 82 9.26 -3.11 -2.92
C ARG A 82 7.73 -3.10 -3.00
N LEU A 83 7.16 -1.92 -3.20
CA LEU A 83 5.74 -1.70 -3.42
C LEU A 83 5.46 -1.57 -4.93
N ARG A 84 4.19 -1.69 -5.30
CA ARG A 84 3.70 -1.39 -6.64
C ARG A 84 2.73 -0.24 -6.59
N PHE A 85 2.77 0.61 -7.60
CA PHE A 85 1.84 1.71 -7.81
C PHE A 85 1.03 1.43 -9.06
N LEU A 86 -0.20 0.97 -8.88
CA LEU A 86 -1.06 0.48 -9.97
C LEU A 86 -2.45 1.11 -9.89
N ASP A 87 -3.21 1.01 -10.98
CA ASP A 87 -4.63 1.37 -10.99
C ASP A 87 -5.39 0.52 -9.96
N VAL A 88 -6.32 1.15 -9.25
CA VAL A 88 -7.10 0.52 -8.18
C VAL A 88 -7.84 -0.73 -8.65
N ARG A 89 -8.11 -0.88 -9.95
CA ARG A 89 -8.69 -2.11 -10.54
C ARG A 89 -7.92 -3.39 -10.33
N TYR A 90 -6.60 -3.27 -10.25
CA TYR A 90 -5.76 -4.44 -10.04
C TYR A 90 -5.77 -4.85 -8.57
N PHE A 91 -6.28 -3.98 -7.68
CA PHE A 91 -6.47 -4.28 -6.27
C PHE A 91 -7.60 -5.30 -6.13
N LYS A 92 -7.27 -6.45 -5.55
CA LYS A 92 -8.22 -7.54 -5.31
C LYS A 92 -8.99 -7.42 -4.00
N PRO A 93 -8.40 -6.95 -2.88
CA PRO A 93 -9.12 -6.79 -1.64
C PRO A 93 -10.23 -5.74 -1.78
N GLU A 94 -11.26 -5.85 -0.95
CA GLU A 94 -12.27 -4.80 -0.87
C GLU A 94 -11.66 -3.54 -0.25
N ILE A 95 -12.06 -2.38 -0.80
CA ILE A 95 -11.67 -1.09 -0.26
C ILE A 95 -12.57 -0.82 0.95
N PRO A 96 -12.00 -0.51 2.13
CA PRO A 96 -12.77 -0.30 3.34
C PRO A 96 -13.69 0.91 3.19
N GLU A 97 -14.76 0.91 3.98
CA GLU A 97 -15.75 1.97 3.96
C GLU A 97 -15.16 3.34 4.33
N GLU A 98 -14.14 3.36 5.20
CA GLU A 98 -13.37 4.55 5.57
C GLU A 98 -12.76 5.26 4.34
N ALA A 99 -12.09 4.49 3.46
CA ALA A 99 -11.51 5.04 2.24
C ALA A 99 -12.59 5.53 1.26
N VAL A 100 -13.76 4.87 1.22
CA VAL A 100 -14.90 5.32 0.41
C VAL A 100 -15.49 6.63 0.96
N GLN A 101 -15.56 6.78 2.28
CA GLN A 101 -16.02 8.02 2.93
C GLN A 101 -15.07 9.20 2.63
N GLU A 102 -13.75 8.98 2.68
CA GLU A 102 -12.76 10.01 2.33
C GLU A 102 -12.85 10.43 0.86
N ILE A 103 -13.06 9.48 -0.05
CA ILE A 103 -13.32 9.82 -1.47
C ILE A 103 -14.54 10.73 -1.58
N ARG A 104 -15.67 10.38 -0.94
CA ARG A 104 -16.89 11.20 -0.97
C ARG A 104 -16.69 12.58 -0.39
N PHE A 105 -15.93 12.67 0.69
CA PHE A 105 -15.61 13.94 1.33
C PHE A 105 -14.84 14.85 0.37
N LEU A 106 -13.79 14.33 -0.25
CA LEU A 106 -13.01 15.07 -1.25
C LEU A 106 -13.83 15.44 -2.49
N GLU A 107 -14.64 14.53 -3.03
CA GLU A 107 -15.53 14.81 -4.17
C GLU A 107 -16.51 15.96 -3.85
N LYS A 108 -17.09 15.97 -2.64
CA LYS A 108 -18.00 17.04 -2.20
C LYS A 108 -17.27 18.37 -1.96
N GLN A 109 -16.07 18.34 -1.39
CA GLN A 109 -15.29 19.54 -1.14
C GLN A 109 -14.83 20.22 -2.43
N HIS A 110 -14.36 19.45 -3.41
CA HIS A 110 -13.84 19.97 -4.67
C HIS A 110 -14.90 20.05 -5.78
N GLY A 111 -16.12 19.57 -5.55
CA GLY A 111 -17.20 19.57 -6.54
C GLY A 111 -16.88 18.77 -7.80
N THR A 112 -16.08 17.70 -7.66
CA THR A 112 -15.53 16.91 -8.76
C THR A 112 -15.75 15.43 -8.53
N GLU A 113 -15.74 14.63 -9.60
CA GLU A 113 -15.77 13.17 -9.49
C GLU A 113 -14.37 12.60 -9.66
N LEU A 114 -13.87 11.88 -8.65
CA LEU A 114 -12.51 11.36 -8.67
C LEU A 114 -12.40 10.15 -9.59
N GLN A 115 -11.56 10.28 -10.62
CA GLN A 115 -11.28 9.24 -11.58
C GLN A 115 -9.78 8.92 -11.62
N GLY A 116 -9.45 7.74 -12.19
CA GLY A 116 -8.05 7.34 -12.36
C GLY A 116 -7.31 7.00 -11.07
N LEU A 117 -8.05 6.56 -10.04
CA LEU A 117 -7.51 6.21 -8.74
C LEU A 117 -6.42 5.13 -8.83
N LYS A 118 -5.36 5.34 -8.04
CA LYS A 118 -4.20 4.45 -7.98
C LYS A 118 -3.95 4.01 -6.55
N ILE A 119 -3.42 2.81 -6.41
CA ILE A 119 -3.08 2.22 -5.12
C ILE A 119 -1.59 1.90 -5.09
N MET A 120 -0.93 2.31 -4.02
CA MET A 120 0.42 1.88 -3.68
C MET A 120 0.31 0.74 -2.66
N ALA A 121 0.76 -0.45 -3.04
CA ALA A 121 0.57 -1.64 -2.22
C ALA A 121 1.69 -2.69 -2.45
N PRO A 122 1.99 -3.56 -1.48
CA PRO A 122 2.85 -4.71 -1.71
C PRO A 122 2.32 -5.64 -2.82
N SER A 123 3.23 -6.30 -3.53
CA SER A 123 2.88 -7.20 -4.65
C SER A 123 1.97 -8.38 -4.25
N LYS A 124 1.83 -8.68 -2.94
CA LYS A 124 0.96 -9.73 -2.42
C LYS A 124 -0.52 -9.35 -2.45
N LEU A 125 -0.86 -8.09 -2.16
CA LEU A 125 -2.25 -7.59 -2.14
C LEU A 125 -2.92 -7.63 -3.51
N PHE A 126 -2.13 -7.59 -4.58
CA PHE A 126 -2.65 -7.77 -5.94
C PHE A 126 -2.97 -9.25 -6.26
N ARG A 127 -2.66 -10.20 -5.36
CA ARG A 127 -2.84 -11.65 -5.57
C ARG A 127 -3.86 -12.27 -4.63
N LEU A 128 -3.73 -11.97 -3.34
CA LEU A 128 -4.55 -12.50 -2.26
C LEU A 128 -5.05 -11.34 -1.41
N GLU A 129 -6.21 -11.56 -0.80
CA GLU A 129 -6.72 -10.75 0.30
C GLU A 129 -5.78 -10.95 1.50
N ASP A 130 -4.87 -10.00 1.68
CA ASP A 130 -3.88 -10.00 2.76
C ASP A 130 -3.99 -8.67 3.53
N LYS A 131 -3.50 -8.65 4.77
CA LYS A 131 -3.56 -7.49 5.68
C LYS A 131 -2.28 -6.64 5.58
N ASP A 132 -1.87 -6.30 4.37
CA ASP A 132 -0.74 -5.38 4.13
C ASP A 132 -1.30 -3.98 3.76
N ASP A 133 -0.49 -2.93 3.86
CA ASP A 133 -0.92 -1.51 3.75
C ASP A 133 -1.06 -0.99 2.32
N PRO A 134 -2.29 -0.71 1.85
CA PRO A 134 -2.52 0.13 0.70
C PRO A 134 -2.57 1.63 1.05
N LEU A 135 -1.97 2.42 0.17
CA LEU A 135 -2.19 3.87 0.12
C LEU A 135 -2.95 4.20 -1.16
N LEU A 136 -4.04 4.94 -1.04
CA LEU A 136 -4.88 5.34 -2.16
C LEU A 136 -4.56 6.76 -2.60
N PHE A 137 -4.39 6.92 -3.91
CA PHE A 137 -4.02 8.16 -4.55
C PHE A 137 -5.00 8.55 -5.64
N ALA A 138 -5.24 9.86 -5.78
CA ALA A 138 -5.90 10.45 -6.94
C ALA A 138 -4.90 11.27 -7.78
N PRO A 139 -4.95 11.20 -9.12
CA PRO A 139 -4.17 12.07 -9.97
C PRO A 139 -4.71 13.51 -9.89
N ILE A 140 -3.82 14.47 -9.64
CA ILE A 140 -4.14 15.91 -9.64
C ILE A 140 -3.66 16.62 -10.93
N GLY A 141 -3.02 15.88 -11.84
CA GLY A 141 -2.44 16.40 -13.08
C GLY A 141 -0.92 16.59 -13.01
N ASN A 142 -0.28 16.80 -14.16
CA ASN A 142 1.16 17.07 -14.28
C ASN A 142 2.11 16.07 -13.57
N GLY A 143 1.69 14.81 -13.43
CA GLY A 143 2.50 13.77 -12.77
C GLY A 143 2.52 13.84 -11.25
N TYR A 144 1.62 14.62 -10.65
CA TYR A 144 1.40 14.65 -9.21
C TYR A 144 0.17 13.83 -8.82
N TYR A 145 0.22 13.35 -7.58
CA TYR A 145 -0.80 12.52 -6.98
C TYR A 145 -1.09 13.01 -5.57
N TYR A 146 -2.36 13.05 -5.21
CA TYR A 146 -2.83 13.38 -3.86
C TYR A 146 -3.14 12.09 -3.10
N LEU A 147 -2.60 11.97 -1.89
CA LEU A 147 -2.89 10.88 -0.97
C LEU A 147 -4.27 11.09 -0.34
N ILE A 148 -5.22 10.24 -0.72
CA ILE A 148 -6.59 10.28 -0.18
C ILE A 148 -6.61 9.66 1.21
N HIS A 149 -6.16 8.41 1.31
CA HIS A 149 -6.26 7.64 2.54
C HIS A 149 -5.23 6.51 2.58
N GLN A 150 -4.79 6.17 3.77
CA GLN A 150 -3.98 4.99 4.08
C GLN A 150 -4.77 4.16 5.09
N TRP A 151 -4.94 2.87 4.82
CA TRP A 151 -5.57 1.93 5.74
C TRP A 151 -4.71 0.68 5.86
N GLY A 152 -4.77 0.01 7.02
CA GLY A 152 -3.90 -1.11 7.33
C GLY A 152 -3.04 -0.86 8.58
N ASN A 153 -1.96 -1.61 8.71
CA ASN A 153 -1.04 -1.63 9.83
C ASN A 153 0.40 -1.39 9.35
N ASP A 154 0.98 -0.24 9.68
CA ASP A 154 2.21 0.31 9.08
C ASP A 154 3.32 -0.65 8.65
N LEU A 155 3.99 -0.28 7.55
CA LEU A 155 5.14 -0.99 7.01
C LEU A 155 6.26 -1.13 8.06
N HIS A 156 6.57 -2.37 8.43
CA HIS A 156 7.66 -2.63 9.38
C HIS A 156 8.99 -2.03 8.90
N PRO A 157 9.74 -1.26 9.73
CA PRO A 157 10.93 -0.52 9.29
C PRO A 157 12.04 -1.44 8.74
N LEU A 158 12.16 -2.66 9.26
CA LEU A 158 13.09 -3.69 8.77
C LEU A 158 12.78 -4.17 7.34
N ARG A 159 11.59 -3.90 6.80
CA ARG A 159 11.20 -4.30 5.43
C ARG A 159 12.19 -3.73 4.41
N LYS A 160 12.61 -2.47 4.60
CA LYS A 160 13.57 -1.78 3.73
C LYS A 160 14.89 -2.53 3.63
N LEU A 161 15.42 -3.01 4.76
CA LEU A 161 16.67 -3.76 4.80
C LEU A 161 16.54 -5.13 4.12
N MET A 162 15.44 -5.84 4.37
CA MET A 162 15.21 -7.17 3.80
C MET A 162 15.07 -7.16 2.27
N VAL A 163 14.48 -6.11 1.70
CA VAL A 163 14.31 -5.98 0.25
C VAL A 163 15.44 -5.20 -0.43
N TRP A 164 16.37 -4.64 0.33
CA TRP A 164 17.52 -3.87 -0.17
C TRP A 164 18.36 -4.61 -1.22
N PRO A 165 18.66 -5.92 -1.09
CA PRO A 165 19.45 -6.65 -2.09
C PRO A 165 18.74 -6.72 -3.45
N MET A 166 17.43 -6.49 -3.48
CA MET A 166 16.63 -6.50 -4.71
C MET A 166 16.56 -5.13 -5.39
N LYS A 167 17.28 -4.10 -4.91
CA LYS A 167 17.34 -2.79 -5.59
C LYS A 167 18.11 -2.84 -6.90
N GLY A 168 19.20 -3.61 -6.94
CA GLY A 168 20.06 -3.73 -8.11
C GLY A 168 21.13 -4.80 -7.93
N MET A 169 21.92 -5.03 -8.99
CA MET A 169 22.98 -6.04 -8.98
C MET A 169 24.10 -5.69 -8.00
N ILE A 170 24.38 -4.39 -7.81
CA ILE A 170 25.45 -3.91 -6.92
C ILE A 170 25.04 -4.16 -5.46
N GLU A 171 23.81 -3.80 -5.08
CA GLU A 171 23.27 -4.01 -3.75
C GLU A 171 23.19 -5.51 -3.41
N LEU A 172 22.80 -6.34 -4.39
CA LEU A 172 22.84 -7.80 -4.25
C LEU A 172 24.27 -8.29 -3.99
N ALA A 173 25.23 -7.87 -4.81
CA ALA A 173 26.63 -8.29 -4.67
C ALA A 173 27.23 -7.86 -3.32
N LEU A 174 26.95 -6.63 -2.87
CA LEU A 174 27.37 -6.14 -1.56
C LEU A 174 26.74 -6.96 -0.43
N THR A 175 25.44 -7.27 -0.52
CA THR A 175 24.76 -8.10 0.48
C THR A 175 25.39 -9.49 0.56
N LEU A 176 25.64 -10.12 -0.59
CA LEU A 176 26.26 -11.45 -0.63
C LEU A 176 27.70 -11.42 -0.08
N CYS A 177 28.45 -10.34 -0.36
CA CYS A 177 29.79 -10.15 0.19
C CYS A 177 29.76 -10.03 1.73
N VAL A 178 28.90 -9.16 2.27
CA VAL A 178 28.75 -8.97 3.72
C VAL A 178 28.27 -10.24 4.41
N LEU A 179 27.28 -10.93 3.83
CA LEU A 179 26.82 -12.22 4.36
C LEU A 179 27.93 -13.26 4.36
N SER A 180 28.74 -13.31 3.30
CA SER A 180 29.85 -14.25 3.20
C SER A 180 30.96 -13.94 4.19
N LEU A 181 31.26 -12.65 4.43
CA LEU A 181 32.18 -12.23 5.50
C LEU A 181 31.65 -12.67 6.87
N ALA A 182 30.37 -12.40 7.16
CA ALA A 182 29.76 -12.79 8.43
C ALA A 182 29.80 -14.31 8.66
N LEU A 183 29.48 -15.10 7.62
CA LEU A 183 29.57 -16.56 7.68
C LEU A 183 31.01 -17.05 7.85
N THR A 184 31.98 -16.37 7.25
CA THR A 184 33.40 -16.71 7.41
C THR A 184 33.87 -16.50 8.85
N TYR A 185 33.43 -15.42 9.51
CA TYR A 185 33.74 -15.18 10.93
C TYR A 185 33.11 -16.21 11.89
N LEU A 186 32.08 -16.94 11.46
CA LEU A 186 31.49 -18.03 12.23
C LEU A 186 32.27 -19.35 12.09
N VAL A 187 33.20 -19.45 11.13
CA VAL A 187 34.06 -20.61 10.97
C VAL A 187 35.13 -20.60 12.06
N PRO A 188 35.22 -21.64 12.90
CA PRO A 188 36.20 -21.67 13.97
C PRO A 188 37.63 -21.79 13.43
N ASP A 189 38.54 -21.04 14.04
CA ASP A 189 39.98 -21.18 13.83
C ASP A 189 40.42 -22.62 14.09
N GLY A 190 41.34 -23.14 13.28
CA GLY A 190 41.83 -24.51 13.45
C GLY A 190 41.08 -25.58 12.64
N LEU A 191 39.95 -25.23 12.01
CA LEU A 191 39.16 -26.19 11.24
C LEU A 191 39.89 -26.70 9.98
N PHE A 192 40.66 -25.83 9.32
CA PHE A 192 41.36 -26.14 8.07
C PHE A 192 42.89 -26.15 8.19
N SER A 193 43.47 -25.40 9.13
CA SER A 193 44.92 -25.43 9.41
C SER A 193 45.24 -25.22 10.89
N LYS A 194 46.39 -25.72 11.34
CA LYS A 194 46.86 -25.53 12.74
C LYS A 194 47.36 -24.11 13.04
N ASN A 195 47.59 -23.27 12.02
CA ASN A 195 48.12 -21.92 12.17
C ASN A 195 47.24 -20.93 11.40
N SER A 196 46.44 -20.15 12.11
CA SER A 196 45.59 -19.12 11.49
C SER A 196 46.44 -18.02 10.86
N SER A 197 46.47 -17.95 9.53
CA SER A 197 47.07 -16.85 8.78
C SER A 197 45.99 -16.00 8.11
N SER A 198 46.25 -14.71 7.89
CA SER A 198 45.36 -13.85 7.09
C SER A 198 45.07 -14.43 5.70
N ALA A 199 46.01 -15.18 5.12
CA ALA A 199 45.80 -15.86 3.83
C ALA A 199 44.75 -16.99 3.92
N GLU A 200 44.71 -17.73 5.03
CA GLU A 200 43.72 -18.78 5.28
C GLU A 200 42.32 -18.17 5.38
N PHE A 201 42.17 -17.07 6.13
CA PHE A 201 40.90 -16.36 6.24
C PHE A 201 40.35 -15.95 4.87
N TRP A 202 41.18 -15.34 4.02
CA TRP A 202 40.75 -14.94 2.67
C TRP A 202 40.40 -16.14 1.79
N LEU A 203 41.11 -17.27 1.92
CA LEU A 203 40.79 -18.50 1.19
C LEU A 203 39.41 -19.04 1.61
N VAL A 204 39.15 -19.14 2.91
CA VAL A 204 37.85 -19.57 3.44
C VAL A 204 36.75 -18.60 3.00
N PHE A 205 37.00 -17.29 3.07
CA PHE A 205 36.07 -16.27 2.59
C PHE A 205 35.70 -16.47 1.12
N PHE A 206 36.67 -16.63 0.22
CA PHE A 206 36.39 -16.84 -1.20
C PHE A 206 35.62 -18.13 -1.46
N PHE A 207 35.89 -19.19 -0.70
CA PHE A 207 35.14 -20.44 -0.77
C PHE A 207 33.68 -20.24 -0.35
N VAL A 208 33.45 -19.62 0.82
CA VAL A 208 32.10 -19.29 1.33
C VAL A 208 31.36 -18.38 0.36
N PHE A 209 32.01 -17.32 -0.13
CA PHE A 209 31.43 -16.37 -1.08
C PHE A 209 30.97 -17.07 -2.37
N LYS A 210 31.80 -17.95 -2.93
CA LYS A 210 31.43 -18.75 -4.10
C LYS A 210 30.19 -19.60 -3.84
N CYS A 211 30.11 -20.27 -2.69
CA CYS A 211 28.95 -21.09 -2.32
C CYS A 211 27.67 -20.25 -2.16
N VAL A 212 27.76 -19.13 -1.43
CA VAL A 212 26.65 -18.21 -1.19
C VAL A 212 26.13 -17.61 -2.51
N VAL A 213 27.03 -17.18 -3.39
CA VAL A 213 26.67 -16.69 -4.73
C VAL A 213 26.00 -17.77 -5.56
N ALA A 214 26.52 -19.00 -5.57
CA ALA A 214 25.92 -20.11 -6.31
C ALA A 214 24.48 -20.40 -5.84
N ILE A 215 24.25 -20.42 -4.52
CA ILE A 215 22.91 -20.58 -3.93
C ILE A 215 22.00 -19.41 -4.33
N ALA A 216 22.49 -18.18 -4.20
CA ALA A 216 21.73 -16.98 -4.54
C ALA A 216 21.33 -16.94 -6.01
N LEU A 217 22.24 -17.31 -6.92
CA LEU A 217 21.95 -17.42 -8.35
C LEU A 217 20.93 -18.53 -8.62
N TYR A 218 21.08 -19.71 -8.01
CA TYR A 218 20.12 -20.80 -8.16
C TYR A 218 18.70 -20.35 -7.79
N TYR A 219 18.52 -19.75 -6.61
CA TYR A 219 17.21 -19.26 -6.18
C TYR A 219 16.74 -18.03 -6.96
N GLY A 220 17.66 -17.16 -7.38
CA GLY A 220 17.37 -15.98 -8.19
C GLY A 220 16.81 -16.35 -9.56
N PHE A 221 17.49 -17.25 -10.27
CA PHE A 221 17.02 -17.79 -11.55
C PHE A 221 15.76 -18.63 -11.38
N ALA A 222 15.71 -19.54 -10.39
CA ALA A 222 14.54 -20.40 -10.17
C ALA A 222 13.25 -19.62 -9.87
N ARG A 223 13.35 -18.44 -9.24
CA ARG A 223 12.19 -17.59 -8.93
C ARG A 223 11.94 -16.45 -9.91
N SER A 224 12.75 -16.29 -10.96
CA SER A 224 12.59 -15.25 -12.01
C SER A 224 12.15 -13.88 -11.43
N LYS A 225 12.84 -13.42 -10.38
CA LYS A 225 12.44 -12.22 -9.64
C LYS A 225 13.09 -10.96 -10.22
N ASN A 226 12.23 -10.05 -10.68
CA ASN A 226 12.46 -8.63 -10.93
C ASN A 226 13.24 -7.90 -9.81
N PHE A 227 14.28 -7.12 -10.13
CA PHE A 227 14.74 -6.04 -9.25
C PHE A 227 13.63 -4.98 -9.07
N ASN A 228 13.61 -4.34 -7.90
CA ASN A 228 12.56 -3.39 -7.48
C ASN A 228 12.29 -2.27 -8.52
N PRO A 229 13.31 -1.66 -9.17
CA PRO A 229 13.11 -0.58 -10.15
C PRO A 229 12.32 -0.98 -11.40
N PHE A 230 12.22 -2.27 -11.72
CA PHE A 230 11.52 -2.74 -12.92
C PHE A 230 10.08 -3.18 -12.64
N ILE A 231 9.72 -3.39 -11.37
CA ILE A 231 8.42 -3.98 -11.00
C ILE A 231 7.41 -2.97 -10.47
N TRP A 232 7.83 -1.76 -10.07
CA TRP A 232 6.98 -0.81 -9.35
C TRP A 232 5.72 -0.40 -10.13
N ASN A 233 5.79 -0.28 -11.47
CA ASN A 233 4.67 0.05 -12.35
C ASN A 233 4.28 -1.12 -13.28
N SER A 234 4.75 -2.33 -12.98
CA SER A 234 4.44 -3.50 -13.81
C SER A 234 3.12 -4.13 -13.39
N LYS A 235 2.19 -4.24 -14.34
CA LYS A 235 0.95 -5.03 -14.20
C LYS A 235 1.27 -6.53 -14.08
N TYR A 236 2.37 -6.95 -14.70
CA TYR A 236 2.75 -8.36 -14.76
C TYR A 236 3.52 -8.75 -13.51
N PHE A 237 3.33 -10.00 -13.10
CA PHE A 237 3.91 -10.47 -11.86
C PHE A 237 5.35 -10.96 -12.01
N ASN A 238 5.66 -11.61 -13.15
CA ASN A 238 6.96 -12.20 -13.49
C ASN A 238 7.75 -11.32 -14.47
N ALA A 239 7.65 -9.99 -14.33
CA ALA A 239 8.46 -9.05 -15.11
C ALA A 239 9.72 -8.69 -14.37
#